data_AF-A0A7S0E3B9-F1
#
_entry.id   AF-A0A7S0E3B9-F1
#
_cell.length_a   1.000
_cell.length_b   1.000
_cell.length_c   1.000
_cell.angle_alpha   90.00
_cell.angle_beta   90.00
_cell.angle_gamma   90.00
#
_symmetry.space_group_name_H-M   'P 1'
#
loop_
_entity.id
_entity.type
_entity.pdbx_description
1 polymer ?
#
loop_
_entity_poly.entity_id
_entity_poly.type
_entity_poly.pdbx_seq_one_letter_code
_entity_poly.pdbx_strand_id
1 'polypeptide(L)'
;CGKVVLREAYDTIASWRRKDPIEVGSGVTVISHDPYWADLISDAELQQAQAEALTRGFVLKDKEHLANFRAFEQAFGPGGAAHPTKRRLGLGLGCAGCCFEIGEATFCEVCGAYPAQREK
;
A
#
# COMPACT_ATOMS: atom_id res chain seq x y z
N CYS A 1 6.01 11.42 21.73
CA CYS A 1 7.11 11.18 20.77
C CYS A 1 7.76 9.84 21.07
N GLY A 2 7.96 8.98 20.08
CA GLY A 2 8.37 7.59 20.30
C GLY A 2 9.84 7.41 20.74
N LYS A 3 10.12 6.21 21.25
CA LYS A 3 11.46 5.68 21.59
C LYS A 3 12.20 6.39 22.75
N VAL A 4 11.50 6.94 23.75
CA VAL A 4 12.11 7.67 24.90
C VAL A 4 13.21 6.86 25.59
N VAL A 5 12.92 5.62 26.00
CA VAL A 5 13.90 4.74 26.69
C VAL A 5 15.18 4.54 25.87
N LEU A 6 15.07 4.43 24.53
CA LEU A 6 16.24 4.29 23.66
C LEU A 6 17.08 5.57 23.61
N ARG A 7 16.44 6.74 23.69
CA ARG A 7 17.11 8.05 23.64
C ARG A 7 17.85 8.34 24.94
N GLU A 8 17.26 7.94 26.07
CA GLU A 8 17.90 8.05 27.39
C GLU A 8 19.07 7.07 27.56
N ALA A 9 18.95 5.84 27.03
CA ALA A 9 20.01 4.84 27.12
C ALA A 9 21.25 5.19 26.26
N TYR A 10 21.07 5.95 25.19
CA TYR A 10 22.14 6.37 24.29
C TYR A 10 22.04 7.87 24.02
N ASP A 11 22.54 8.69 24.95
CA ASP A 11 22.44 10.16 24.85
C ASP A 11 23.59 10.75 24.00
N THR A 12 23.23 11.23 22.82
CA THR A 12 24.10 11.82 21.80
C THR A 12 23.45 13.09 21.29
N ILE A 13 24.20 13.90 20.53
CA ILE A 13 23.67 15.12 19.91
C ILE A 13 22.45 14.87 19.00
N ALA A 14 22.28 13.65 18.48
CA ALA A 14 21.15 13.26 17.64
C ALA A 14 19.99 12.61 18.41
N SER A 15 20.17 12.31 19.70
CA SER A 15 19.24 11.47 20.48
C SER A 15 17.88 12.10 20.70
N TRP A 16 17.73 13.41 20.50
CA TRP A 16 16.45 14.11 20.62
C TRP A 16 15.96 14.69 19.29
N ARG A 17 16.58 14.29 18.17
CA ARG A 17 16.13 14.71 16.84
C ARG A 17 14.66 14.31 16.66
N ARG A 18 13.85 15.29 16.26
CA ARG A 18 12.44 15.09 15.90
C ARG A 18 12.35 14.17 14.69
N LYS A 19 11.32 13.33 14.69
CA LYS A 19 10.96 12.55 13.50
C LYS A 19 10.14 13.51 12.62
N ASP A 20 10.80 14.05 11.61
CA ASP A 20 10.11 14.81 10.59
C ASP A 20 9.26 13.85 9.74
N PRO A 21 8.18 14.34 9.11
CA PRO A 21 7.47 13.60 8.07
C PRO A 21 8.46 13.08 7.01
N ILE A 22 8.16 11.93 6.40
CA ILE A 22 9.09 11.28 5.48
C ILE A 22 9.42 12.19 4.30
N GLU A 23 8.45 12.97 3.85
CA GLU A 23 8.51 13.97 2.78
C GLU A 23 9.57 15.04 3.09
N VAL A 24 9.56 15.56 4.32
CA VAL A 24 10.52 16.55 4.80
C VAL A 24 11.92 15.91 4.95
N GLY A 25 11.98 14.67 5.43
CA GLY A 25 13.23 13.96 5.63
C GLY A 25 13.92 13.50 4.33
N SER A 26 13.15 13.20 3.29
CA SER A 26 13.65 12.73 1.99
C SER A 26 13.84 13.86 0.97
N GLY A 27 13.40 15.09 1.29
CA GLY A 27 13.41 16.22 0.36
C GLY A 27 12.40 16.08 -0.78
N VAL A 28 11.34 15.30 -0.57
CA VAL A 28 10.33 15.00 -1.58
C VAL A 28 9.04 15.77 -1.26
N THR A 29 8.40 16.35 -2.26
CA THR A 29 7.05 16.92 -2.15
C THR A 29 6.02 15.82 -1.92
N VAL A 30 4.84 16.13 -1.34
CA VAL A 30 3.80 15.13 -1.03
C VAL A 30 3.44 14.32 -2.28
N ILE A 31 3.95 13.08 -2.38
CA ILE A 31 3.90 12.24 -3.58
C ILE A 31 2.46 11.92 -3.95
N SER A 32 1.60 11.66 -2.96
CA SER A 32 0.22 11.20 -3.19
C SER A 32 -0.70 12.25 -3.83
N HIS A 33 -0.32 13.53 -3.79
CA HIS A 33 -1.06 14.65 -4.39
C HIS A 33 -0.27 15.33 -5.51
N ASP A 34 0.76 14.68 -6.02
CA ASP A 34 1.61 15.24 -7.06
C ASP A 34 0.85 15.34 -8.40
N PRO A 35 0.93 16.47 -9.11
CA PRO A 35 0.38 16.64 -10.47
C PRO A 35 0.81 15.52 -11.43
N TYR A 36 1.99 14.93 -11.20
CA TYR A 36 2.49 13.78 -11.94
C TYR A 36 1.45 12.67 -12.13
N TRP A 37 0.68 12.34 -11.08
CA TRP A 37 -0.32 11.27 -11.17
C TRP A 37 -1.52 11.67 -12.02
N ALA A 38 -1.88 12.96 -12.02
CA ALA A 38 -2.97 13.47 -12.84
C ALA A 38 -2.64 13.43 -14.33
N ASP A 39 -1.36 13.66 -14.68
CA ASP A 39 -0.86 13.56 -16.06
C ASP A 39 -0.72 12.11 -16.52
N LEU A 40 -0.38 11.19 -15.60
CA LEU A 40 -0.18 9.79 -15.92
C LEU A 40 -1.50 9.01 -16.09
N ILE A 41 -2.50 9.31 -15.25
CA ILE A 41 -3.77 8.57 -15.18
C ILE A 41 -4.92 9.58 -15.11
N SER A 42 -5.84 9.46 -16.07
CA SER A 42 -7.06 10.28 -16.05
C SER A 42 -8.07 9.77 -15.02
N ASP A 43 -8.98 10.63 -14.56
CA ASP A 43 -10.02 10.22 -13.60
C ASP A 43 -10.97 9.16 -14.21
N ALA A 44 -11.27 9.28 -15.51
CA ALA A 44 -12.09 8.30 -16.23
C ALA A 44 -11.40 6.93 -16.30
N GLU A 45 -10.09 6.92 -16.56
CA GLU A 45 -9.29 5.70 -16.55
C GLU A 45 -9.23 5.05 -15.17
N LEU A 46 -9.08 5.86 -14.12
CA LEU A 46 -9.12 5.35 -12.74
C LEU A 46 -10.47 4.71 -12.42
N GLN A 47 -11.58 5.37 -12.75
CA GLN A 47 -12.92 4.86 -12.49
C GLN A 47 -13.18 3.54 -13.23
N GLN A 48 -12.78 3.45 -14.50
CA GLN A 48 -12.89 2.22 -15.27
C GLN A 48 -12.05 1.10 -14.64
N ALA A 49 -10.78 1.37 -14.34
CA ALA A 49 -9.89 0.40 -13.74
C ALA A 49 -10.35 -0.05 -12.35
N GLN A 50 -10.94 0.84 -11.56
CA GLN A 50 -11.57 0.50 -10.27
C GLN A 50 -12.72 -0.48 -10.45
N ALA A 51 -13.63 -0.22 -11.40
CA ALA A 51 -14.74 -1.12 -11.68
C ALA A 51 -14.26 -2.52 -12.12
N GLU A 52 -13.30 -2.56 -13.05
CA GLU A 52 -12.71 -3.81 -13.53
C GLU A 52 -11.97 -4.56 -12.40
N ALA A 53 -11.13 -3.86 -11.63
CA ALA A 53 -10.38 -4.44 -10.51
C ALA A 53 -11.32 -4.97 -9.41
N LEU A 54 -12.43 -4.28 -9.15
CA LEU A 54 -13.41 -4.70 -8.15
C LEU A 54 -14.09 -6.01 -8.53
N THR A 55 -14.41 -6.22 -9.81
CA THR A 55 -14.96 -7.51 -10.29
C THR A 55 -13.98 -8.66 -10.08
N ARG A 56 -12.68 -8.33 -10.09
CA ARG A 56 -11.59 -9.27 -9.84
C ARG A 56 -11.29 -9.40 -8.34
N GLY A 57 -11.90 -8.63 -7.44
CA GLY A 57 -11.67 -8.68 -5.99
C GLY A 57 -10.50 -7.83 -5.48
N PHE A 58 -10.08 -6.82 -6.25
CA PHE A 58 -9.09 -5.82 -5.85
C PHE A 58 -9.76 -4.47 -5.58
N VAL A 59 -9.37 -3.80 -4.50
CA VAL A 59 -9.88 -2.47 -4.13
C VAL A 59 -8.78 -1.45 -4.37
N LEU A 60 -8.90 -0.69 -5.47
CA LEU A 60 -7.98 0.40 -5.81
C LEU A 60 -8.49 1.73 -5.24
N LYS A 61 -7.59 2.53 -4.66
CA LYS A 61 -7.94 3.73 -3.89
C LYS A 61 -7.78 5.01 -4.70
N ASP A 62 -6.63 5.16 -5.34
CA ASP A 62 -6.19 6.37 -6.02
C ASP A 62 -5.30 6.01 -7.23
N LYS A 63 -4.82 7.05 -7.93
CA LYS A 63 -4.01 6.93 -9.14
C LYS A 63 -2.65 6.29 -8.87
N GLU A 64 -2.00 6.67 -7.77
CA GLU A 64 -0.74 6.06 -7.34
C GLU A 64 -0.92 4.55 -7.11
N HIS A 65 -2.00 4.15 -6.44
CA HIS A 65 -2.32 2.75 -6.21
C HIS A 65 -2.58 2.00 -7.53
N LEU A 66 -3.27 2.61 -8.51
CA LEU A 66 -3.44 2.00 -9.83
C LEU A 66 -2.11 1.83 -10.58
N ALA A 67 -1.22 2.83 -10.55
CA ALA A 67 0.10 2.72 -11.16
C ALA A 67 0.93 1.59 -10.52
N ASN A 68 0.96 1.54 -9.19
CA ASN A 68 1.64 0.48 -8.44
C ASN A 68 1.02 -0.90 -8.70
N PHE A 69 -0.31 -0.98 -8.81
CA PHE A 69 -1.02 -2.22 -9.13
C PHE A 69 -0.65 -2.75 -10.53
N ARG A 70 -0.55 -1.87 -11.54
CA ARG A 70 -0.10 -2.26 -12.89
C ARG A 70 1.33 -2.79 -12.89
N ALA A 71 2.24 -2.12 -12.16
CA ALA A 71 3.61 -2.61 -11.99
C ALA A 71 3.66 -3.97 -11.28
N PHE A 72 2.80 -4.17 -10.28
CA PHE A 72 2.63 -5.45 -9.60
C PHE A 72 2.17 -6.56 -10.56
N GLU A 73 1.13 -6.31 -11.38
CA GLU A 73 0.68 -7.31 -12.37
C GLU A 73 1.73 -7.58 -13.45
N GLN A 74 2.52 -6.58 -13.83
CA GLN A 74 3.63 -6.77 -14.76
C GLN A 74 4.74 -7.64 -14.16
N ALA A 75 5.06 -7.47 -12.88
CA ALA A 75 6.11 -8.21 -12.20
C ALA A 75 5.71 -9.65 -11.83
N PHE A 76 4.46 -9.84 -11.39
CA PHE A 76 3.99 -11.10 -10.81
C PHE A 76 2.89 -11.77 -11.65
N GLY A 77 2.65 -11.30 -12.86
CA GLY A 77 1.60 -11.78 -13.74
C GLY A 77 0.19 -11.37 -13.31
N PRO A 78 -0.84 -11.71 -14.11
CA PRO A 78 -2.22 -11.34 -13.85
C PRO A 78 -2.68 -11.79 -12.46
N GLY A 79 -3.16 -10.84 -11.65
CA GLY A 79 -3.61 -11.06 -10.28
C GLY A 79 -2.50 -11.52 -9.31
N GLY A 80 -1.23 -11.36 -9.68
CA GLY A 80 -0.09 -11.81 -8.87
C GLY A 80 0.08 -13.33 -8.81
N ALA A 81 -0.29 -14.04 -9.89
CA ALA A 81 -0.21 -15.50 -9.98
C ALA A 81 1.21 -16.06 -9.74
N ALA A 82 2.25 -15.30 -10.08
CA ALA A 82 3.65 -15.67 -9.90
C ALA A 82 4.27 -15.05 -8.63
N HIS A 83 3.45 -14.56 -7.68
CA HIS A 83 3.97 -14.01 -6.44
C HIS A 83 4.68 -15.11 -5.61
N PRO A 84 5.94 -14.90 -5.17
CA PRO A 84 6.79 -15.99 -4.69
C PRO A 84 6.42 -16.54 -3.31
N THR A 85 5.79 -15.72 -2.45
CA THR A 85 5.63 -16.02 -1.01
C THR A 85 4.21 -15.86 -0.49
N LYS A 86 3.30 -15.35 -1.31
CA LYS A 86 1.92 -15.07 -0.91
C LYS A 86 1.01 -15.66 -1.95
N ARG A 87 0.07 -16.47 -1.52
CA ARG A 87 -0.95 -17.03 -2.39
C ARG A 87 -2.19 -16.17 -2.40
N ARG A 88 -2.72 -15.95 -3.59
CA ARG A 88 -4.04 -15.37 -3.78
C ARG A 88 -5.13 -16.42 -3.56
N LEU A 89 -6.11 -16.09 -2.73
CA LEU A 89 -7.26 -16.93 -2.44
C LEU A 89 -8.44 -16.57 -3.37
N GLY A 90 -9.53 -17.33 -3.25
CA GLY A 90 -10.78 -17.05 -3.97
C GLY A 90 -11.41 -15.71 -3.57
N LEU A 91 -12.32 -15.21 -4.40
CA LEU A 91 -13.07 -13.99 -4.11
C LEU A 91 -13.79 -14.11 -2.76
N GLY A 92 -13.70 -13.07 -1.94
CA GLY A 92 -14.30 -13.07 -0.60
C GLY A 92 -13.46 -13.78 0.47
N LEU A 93 -12.31 -14.36 0.12
CA LEU A 93 -11.37 -14.97 1.06
C LEU A 93 -10.13 -14.10 1.26
N GLY A 94 -9.42 -14.30 2.37
CA GLY A 94 -8.18 -13.58 2.69
C GLY A 94 -8.39 -12.08 2.90
N CYS A 95 -7.42 -11.29 2.45
CA CYS A 95 -7.44 -9.83 2.57
C CYS A 95 -8.72 -9.23 1.96
N ALA A 96 -9.34 -8.29 2.68
CA ALA A 96 -10.49 -7.52 2.24
C ALA A 96 -10.20 -6.73 0.95
N GLY A 97 -8.97 -6.26 0.76
CA GLY A 97 -8.58 -5.41 -0.37
C GLY A 97 -7.96 -6.11 -1.59
N CYS A 98 -7.43 -7.33 -1.45
CA CYS A 98 -6.72 -8.00 -2.57
C CYS A 98 -6.86 -9.53 -2.64
N CYS A 99 -7.58 -10.13 -1.69
CA CYS A 99 -7.80 -11.58 -1.57
C CYS A 99 -6.52 -12.43 -1.38
N PHE A 100 -5.36 -11.82 -1.10
CA PHE A 100 -4.18 -12.60 -0.67
C PHE A 100 -4.33 -13.11 0.75
N GLU A 101 -3.67 -14.22 1.06
CA GLU A 101 -3.61 -14.73 2.42
C GLU A 101 -2.92 -13.76 3.38
N ILE A 102 -3.53 -13.54 4.55
CA ILE A 102 -3.03 -12.62 5.59
C ILE A 102 -2.83 -13.30 6.94
N GLY A 103 -3.29 -14.55 7.09
CA GLY A 103 -3.31 -15.25 8.38
C GLY A 103 -4.07 -14.44 9.45
N GLU A 104 -3.50 -14.33 10.64
CA GLU A 104 -4.04 -13.55 11.75
C GLU A 104 -3.63 -12.07 11.72
N ALA A 105 -2.94 -11.60 10.67
CA ALA A 105 -2.51 -10.22 10.58
C ALA A 105 -3.70 -9.26 10.36
N THR A 106 -3.65 -8.09 10.98
CA THR A 106 -4.64 -7.02 10.80
C THR A 106 -4.26 -6.07 9.66
N PHE A 107 -3.04 -6.19 9.13
CA PHE A 107 -2.49 -5.38 8.04
C PHE A 107 -2.06 -6.29 6.87
N CYS A 108 -2.33 -5.87 5.63
CA CYS A 108 -1.95 -6.62 4.45
C CYS A 108 -0.60 -6.12 3.89
N GLU A 109 0.40 -6.99 3.87
CA GLU A 109 1.73 -6.69 3.30
C GLU A 109 1.72 -6.53 1.77
N VAL A 110 0.68 -7.00 1.09
CA VAL A 110 0.58 -6.94 -0.38
C VAL A 110 -0.07 -5.63 -0.85
N CYS A 111 -1.23 -5.26 -0.29
CA CYS A 111 -1.99 -4.09 -0.74
C CYS A 111 -2.11 -2.96 0.29
N GLY A 112 -1.52 -3.11 1.49
CA GLY A 112 -1.56 -2.08 2.53
C GLY A 112 -2.93 -1.85 3.17
N ALA A 113 -3.89 -2.76 3.00
CA ALA A 113 -5.20 -2.65 3.65
C ALA A 113 -5.08 -2.70 5.19
N TYR A 114 -5.81 -1.82 5.88
CA TYR A 114 -6.02 -1.83 7.32
C TYR A 114 -7.42 -1.25 7.63
N PRO A 115 -8.31 -2.02 8.29
CA PRO A 115 -8.15 -3.45 8.61
C PRO A 115 -8.09 -4.30 7.33
N ALA A 116 -7.18 -5.29 7.32
CA ALA A 116 -7.03 -6.25 6.22
C ALA A 116 -8.00 -7.43 6.32
N GLN A 117 -8.45 -7.75 7.53
CA GLN A 117 -9.42 -8.82 7.77
C GLN A 117 -10.78 -8.40 7.24
N ARG A 118 -11.47 -9.33 6.59
CA ARG A 118 -12.91 -9.20 6.32
C ARG A 118 -13.62 -9.36 7.66
N GLU A 119 -14.61 -8.52 7.96
CA GLU A 119 -15.36 -8.58 9.21
C GLU A 119 -15.83 -10.01 9.50
N LYS A 120 -15.73 -10.45 10.77
CA LYS A 120 -16.28 -11.72 11.25
C LYS A 120 -17.78 -11.59 11.46
#